data_AF-A0AAU4IG33-F1
#
_entry.id   AF-A0AAU4IG33-F1
#
_cell.length_a   1.000
_cell.length_b   1.000
_cell.length_c   1.000
_cell.angle_alpha   90.00
_cell.angle_beta   90.00
_cell.angle_gamma   90.00
#
_symmetry.space_group_name_H-M   'P 1'
#
loop_
_entity.id
_entity.type
_entity.pdbx_description
1 polymer ?
#
loop_
_entity_poly.entity_id
_entity_poly.type
_entity_poly.pdbx_seq_one_letter_code
_entity_poly.pdbx_strand_id
1 'polypeptide(L)'
;MGIESDHLVYEYLSQVGDLAQRRHLSSGDRMRLVAGLRDEIDRRRAKYEPETPAAVRRILERIGTPEEVLDTLPAAADVSPPSAPSAPSVPVQRGVAAPHLAGVDEAGAGETLEPDWWTVGPGSSVEGFAGGIEIPELLKGPGAGAGAQSQSQSQPQAPAEAAPEGPPTLMGYLRERRRRAKAEAAAAAAAPVAAAVAAAAVKRKPYAFLMLAGVALIAGAVSGYWLLLAAGWLLAYASRVLGPAERKWVVFGLPGVVFAGAVVWLWGRLNGRWGAPLADEALSGTFQNLLPWLARAAAVSSAAYLFWRSRRR
;
A
#
# COMPACT_ATOMS: atom_id res chain seq x y z
N MET A 1 -17.71 6.39 11.78
CA MET A 1 -16.28 6.54 12.17
C MET A 1 -15.44 7.20 11.07
N GLY A 2 -15.92 7.34 9.82
CA GLY A 2 -15.14 7.95 8.71
C GLY A 2 -14.88 9.46 8.80
N ILE A 3 -15.69 10.22 9.56
CA ILE A 3 -15.59 11.68 9.63
C ILE A 3 -14.26 12.18 10.24
N GLU A 4 -13.69 11.48 11.21
CA GLU A 4 -12.42 11.86 11.84
C GLU A 4 -11.24 11.55 10.91
N SER A 5 -11.30 10.44 10.16
CA SER A 5 -10.31 10.12 9.13
C SER A 5 -10.32 11.14 8.00
N ASP A 6 -11.50 11.59 7.56
CA ASP A 6 -11.60 12.57 6.47
C ASP A 6 -11.07 13.95 6.90
N HIS A 7 -11.29 14.34 8.17
CA HIS A 7 -10.72 15.56 8.74
C HIS A 7 -9.18 15.55 8.70
N LEU A 8 -8.54 14.42 9.00
CA LEU A 8 -7.08 14.29 8.95
C LEU A 8 -6.52 14.46 7.53
N VAL A 9 -7.24 13.95 6.52
CA VAL A 9 -6.85 14.14 5.12
C VAL A 9 -7.00 15.60 4.71
N TYR A 10 -8.11 16.23 5.10
CA TYR A 10 -8.37 17.64 4.79
C TYR A 10 -7.31 18.56 5.40
N GLU A 11 -6.99 18.39 6.68
CA GLU A 11 -5.93 19.15 7.37
C GLU A 11 -4.58 19.03 6.66
N TYR A 12 -4.19 17.79 6.29
CA TYR A 12 -2.95 17.54 5.57
C TYR A 12 -2.92 18.23 4.19
N LEU A 13 -4.01 18.12 3.42
CA LEU A 13 -4.10 18.77 2.10
C LEU A 13 -4.13 20.30 2.18
N SER A 14 -4.78 20.86 3.21
CA SER A 14 -4.78 22.30 3.48
C SER A 14 -3.36 22.78 3.78
N GLN A 15 -2.62 22.06 4.63
CA GLN A 15 -1.25 22.40 4.98
C GLN A 15 -0.30 22.34 3.76
N VAL A 16 -0.47 21.35 2.89
CA VAL A 16 0.26 21.26 1.61
C VAL A 16 -0.09 22.43 0.69
N GLY A 17 -1.38 22.80 0.61
CA GLY A 17 -1.84 23.93 -0.19
C GLY A 17 -1.27 25.27 0.28
N ASP A 18 -1.28 25.53 1.59
CA ASP A 18 -0.74 26.74 2.20
C ASP A 18 0.78 26.83 2.01
N LEU A 19 1.49 25.70 2.15
CA LEU A 19 2.93 25.65 1.95
C LEU A 19 3.30 25.89 0.48
N ALA A 20 2.53 25.35 -0.45
CA ALA A 20 2.71 25.59 -1.89
C ALA A 20 2.47 27.06 -2.25
N GLN A 21 1.52 27.72 -1.59
CA GLN A 21 1.30 29.15 -1.76
C GLN A 21 2.47 29.99 -1.23
N ARG A 22 3.04 29.64 -0.06
CA ARG A 22 4.24 30.30 0.48
C ARG A 22 5.47 30.13 -0.41
N ARG A 23 5.57 29.04 -1.16
CA ARG A 23 6.63 28.78 -2.15
C ARG A 23 6.34 29.39 -3.54
N HIS A 24 5.30 30.22 -3.66
CA HIS A 24 4.90 30.90 -4.89
C HIS A 24 4.61 29.96 -6.08
N LEU A 25 4.14 28.74 -5.83
CA LEU A 25 3.70 27.86 -6.92
C LEU A 25 2.50 28.49 -7.65
N SER A 26 2.49 28.32 -8.98
CA SER A 26 1.36 28.72 -9.81
C SER A 26 0.07 28.04 -9.31
N SER A 27 -1.07 28.70 -9.46
CA SER A 27 -2.36 28.12 -9.05
C SER A 27 -2.65 26.78 -9.75
N GLY A 28 -2.27 26.66 -11.02
CA GLY A 28 -2.42 25.43 -11.79
C GLY A 28 -1.57 24.28 -11.25
N ASP A 29 -0.32 24.53 -10.86
CA ASP A 29 0.57 23.50 -10.32
C ASP A 29 0.14 23.09 -8.91
N ARG A 30 -0.34 24.04 -8.10
CA ARG A 30 -0.92 23.75 -6.78
C ARG A 30 -2.14 22.85 -6.89
N MET A 31 -3.04 23.13 -7.83
CA MET A 31 -4.22 22.29 -8.06
C MET A 31 -3.85 20.88 -8.49
N ARG A 32 -2.88 20.74 -9.41
CA ARG A 32 -2.40 19.42 -9.86
C ARG A 32 -1.73 18.64 -8.72
N LEU A 33 -0.94 19.32 -7.89
CA LEU A 33 -0.30 18.73 -6.73
C LEU A 33 -1.34 18.18 -5.74
N VAL A 34 -2.29 19.02 -5.34
CA VAL A 34 -3.33 18.63 -4.37
C VAL A 34 -4.23 17.52 -4.93
N ALA A 35 -4.63 17.60 -6.20
CA ALA A 35 -5.43 16.56 -6.85
C ALA A 35 -4.68 15.22 -6.92
N GLY A 36 -3.41 15.23 -7.37
CA GLY A 36 -2.60 14.02 -7.43
C GLY A 36 -2.35 13.38 -6.06
N LEU A 37 -2.18 14.21 -5.03
CA LEU A 37 -2.00 13.77 -3.66
C LEU A 37 -3.28 13.18 -3.06
N ARG A 38 -4.44 13.80 -3.34
CA ARG A 38 -5.76 13.27 -2.97
C ARG A 38 -6.00 11.90 -3.60
N ASP A 39 -5.77 11.77 -4.92
CA ASP A 39 -5.93 10.51 -5.62
C ASP A 39 -5.01 9.41 -5.08
N GLU A 40 -3.77 9.77 -4.70
CA GLU A 40 -2.84 8.81 -4.11
C GLU A 40 -3.27 8.35 -2.71
N ILE A 41 -3.79 9.26 -1.89
CA ILE A 41 -4.37 8.92 -0.57
C ILE A 41 -5.57 8.00 -0.78
N ASP A 42 -6.49 8.35 -1.68
CA ASP A 42 -7.70 7.57 -1.94
C ASP A 42 -7.37 6.18 -2.52
N ARG A 43 -6.39 6.08 -3.43
CA ARG A 43 -5.87 4.78 -3.91
C ARG A 43 -5.30 3.92 -2.79
N ARG A 44 -4.56 4.53 -1.85
CA ARG A 44 -4.02 3.81 -0.68
C ARG A 44 -5.13 3.41 0.28
N ARG A 45 -6.19 4.22 0.44
CA ARG A 45 -7.37 3.84 1.22
C ARG A 45 -8.09 2.66 0.57
N ALA A 46 -8.38 2.70 -0.73
CA ALA A 46 -9.06 1.61 -1.42
C ALA A 46 -8.34 0.25 -1.30
N LYS A 47 -7.02 0.24 -1.17
CA LYS A 47 -6.20 -0.99 -1.10
C LYS A 47 -6.15 -1.65 0.29
N TYR A 48 -6.42 -0.91 1.37
CA TYR A 48 -6.17 -1.38 2.74
C TYR A 48 -7.38 -1.30 3.68
N GLU A 49 -8.58 -1.08 3.13
CA GLU A 49 -9.85 -0.86 3.86
C GLU A 49 -9.74 -0.04 5.18
N PRO A 50 -9.28 1.24 5.15
CA PRO A 50 -9.06 2.04 6.33
C PRO A 50 -10.08 3.18 6.45
N GLU A 51 -11.20 2.91 7.12
CA GLU A 51 -12.14 3.93 7.63
C GLU A 51 -11.82 4.33 9.08
N THR A 52 -10.57 4.09 9.52
CA THR A 52 -10.12 4.38 10.88
C THR A 52 -9.05 5.47 10.89
N PRO A 53 -9.08 6.41 11.85
CA PRO A 53 -8.16 7.54 11.88
C PRO A 53 -6.69 7.10 12.08
N ALA A 54 -6.45 6.00 12.80
CA ALA A 54 -5.10 5.45 13.00
C ALA A 54 -4.48 4.92 11.69
N ALA A 55 -5.28 4.33 10.81
CA ALA A 55 -4.80 3.82 9.54
C ALA A 55 -4.50 4.96 8.55
N VAL A 56 -5.31 6.03 8.56
CA VAL A 56 -5.02 7.25 7.78
C VAL A 56 -3.73 7.93 8.24
N ARG A 57 -3.51 8.07 9.56
CA ARG A 57 -2.24 8.58 10.10
C ARG A 57 -1.02 7.83 9.55
N ARG A 58 -1.10 6.49 9.53
CA ARG A 58 -0.04 5.63 8.96
C ARG A 58 0.13 5.79 7.44
N ILE A 59 -0.96 6.08 6.71
CA ILE A 59 -0.88 6.37 5.27
C ILE A 59 -0.14 7.69 5.05
N LEU A 60 -0.50 8.73 5.80
CA LEU A 60 0.11 10.06 5.73
C LEU A 60 1.60 10.03 6.13
N GLU A 61 1.96 9.34 7.22
CA GLU A 61 3.36 9.11 7.62
C GLU A 61 4.21 8.47 6.51
N ARG A 62 3.60 7.62 5.68
CA ARG A 62 4.28 6.97 4.56
C ARG A 62 4.32 7.83 3.29
N ILE A 63 3.46 8.83 3.19
CA ILE A 63 3.52 9.84 2.12
C ILE A 63 4.65 10.85 2.43
N GLY A 64 4.86 11.15 3.72
CA GLY A 64 5.89 12.07 4.20
C GLY A 64 5.26 13.29 4.86
N THR A 65 6.09 14.22 5.31
CA THR A 65 5.59 15.51 5.81
C THR A 65 5.16 16.41 4.63
N PRO A 66 4.26 17.39 4.85
CA PRO A 66 3.86 18.33 3.79
C PRO A 66 5.06 19.04 3.14
N GLU A 67 6.11 19.31 3.92
CA GLU A 67 7.36 19.93 3.46
C GLU A 67 8.17 18.98 2.57
N GLU A 68 8.35 17.73 2.99
CA GLU A 68 9.03 16.71 2.20
C GLU A 68 8.33 16.47 0.85
N VAL A 69 7.00 16.46 0.82
CA VAL A 69 6.24 16.29 -0.43
C VAL A 69 6.53 17.45 -1.40
N LEU A 70 6.66 18.68 -0.91
CA LEU A 70 7.03 19.81 -1.74
C LEU A 70 8.51 19.79 -2.14
N ASP A 71 9.42 19.36 -1.26
CA ASP A 71 10.85 19.29 -1.57
C ASP A 71 11.18 18.14 -2.55
N THR A 72 10.33 17.11 -2.63
CA THR A 72 10.42 16.07 -3.67
C THR A 72 9.95 16.55 -5.03
N LEU A 73 9.18 17.64 -5.10
CA LEU A 73 8.99 18.33 -6.36
C LEU A 73 10.36 18.94 -6.71
N PRO A 74 10.93 18.65 -7.88
CA PRO A 74 12.08 19.41 -8.32
C PRO A 74 11.67 20.87 -8.23
N ALA A 75 12.43 21.67 -7.46
CA ALA A 75 12.37 23.12 -7.58
C ALA A 75 12.43 23.35 -9.07
N ALA A 76 11.36 23.89 -9.65
CA ALA A 76 11.35 24.28 -11.04
C ALA A 76 12.34 25.43 -11.14
N ALA A 77 13.63 25.08 -11.17
CA ALA A 77 14.71 25.92 -11.59
C ALA A 77 14.32 26.39 -12.98
N ASP A 78 14.12 27.70 -13.11
CA ASP A 78 14.12 28.46 -14.35
C ASP A 78 13.98 27.62 -15.62
N VAL A 79 12.76 27.17 -15.88
CA VAL A 79 12.35 26.95 -17.26
C VAL A 79 11.68 28.25 -17.66
N SER A 80 12.47 29.13 -18.28
CA SER A 80 11.93 30.17 -19.16
C SER A 80 10.77 29.55 -19.95
N PRO A 81 9.58 30.19 -20.01
CA PRO A 81 8.44 29.59 -20.69
C PRO A 81 8.89 29.23 -22.12
N PRO A 82 8.65 28.00 -22.61
CA PRO A 82 8.82 27.74 -24.02
C PRO A 82 7.95 28.75 -24.76
N SER A 83 8.54 29.48 -25.70
CA SER A 83 7.82 30.42 -26.57
C SER A 83 6.59 29.69 -27.11
N ALA A 84 5.41 30.11 -26.67
CA ALA A 84 4.15 29.60 -27.18
C ALA A 84 4.13 29.86 -28.70
N PRO A 85 3.83 28.87 -29.56
CA PRO A 85 3.45 29.18 -30.92
C PRO A 85 2.18 30.04 -30.86
N SER A 86 2.16 31.11 -31.65
CA SER A 86 1.07 32.08 -31.71
C SER A 86 -0.29 31.38 -31.85
N ALA A 87 -1.12 31.51 -30.82
CA ALA A 87 -2.53 31.17 -30.92
C ALA A 87 -3.20 32.15 -31.91
N PRO A 88 -4.14 31.69 -32.77
CA PRO A 88 -4.89 32.59 -33.62
C PRO A 88 -5.69 33.58 -32.75
N SER A 89 -5.69 34.85 -33.16
CA SER A 89 -6.40 35.94 -32.51
C SER A 89 -7.90 35.66 -32.44
N VAL A 90 -8.44 35.54 -31.24
CA VAL A 90 -9.89 35.60 -30.99
C VAL A 90 -10.32 37.06 -30.83
N PRO A 91 -11.49 37.47 -31.35
CA PRO A 91 -11.94 38.86 -31.26
C PRO A 91 -12.30 39.19 -29.80
N VAL A 92 -11.86 40.37 -29.34
CA VAL A 92 -12.27 40.93 -28.04
C VAL A 92 -13.74 41.28 -28.13
N GLN A 93 -14.58 40.54 -27.39
CA GLN A 93 -15.99 40.88 -27.24
C GLN A 93 -16.11 42.08 -26.29
N ARG A 94 -16.66 43.17 -26.80
CA ARG A 94 -16.88 44.41 -26.07
C ARG A 94 -18.18 44.30 -25.28
N GLY A 95 -18.06 44.21 -23.95
CA GLY A 95 -19.10 44.58 -22.97
C GLY A 95 -20.21 43.57 -22.70
N VAL A 96 -20.08 42.80 -21.63
CA VAL A 96 -21.00 42.81 -20.45
C VAL A 96 -20.12 42.42 -19.25
N ALA A 97 -20.17 43.19 -18.16
CA ALA A 97 -19.37 42.91 -16.96
C ALA A 97 -19.69 41.51 -16.41
N ALA A 98 -18.67 40.83 -15.89
CA ALA A 98 -18.87 39.56 -15.21
C ALA A 98 -19.69 39.75 -13.91
N PRO A 99 -20.59 38.82 -13.54
CA PRO A 99 -21.65 39.02 -12.55
C PRO A 99 -21.17 39.23 -11.10
N HIS A 100 -19.86 39.18 -10.86
CA HIS A 100 -19.24 39.44 -9.56
C HIS A 100 -18.82 40.91 -9.37
N LEU A 101 -19.05 41.77 -10.36
CA LEU A 101 -18.77 43.22 -10.28
C LEU A 101 -20.03 44.10 -10.35
N ALA A 102 -21.23 43.51 -10.35
CA ALA A 102 -22.48 44.25 -10.27
C ALA A 102 -22.73 44.70 -8.82
N GLY A 103 -22.82 46.02 -8.60
CA GLY A 103 -23.23 46.57 -7.32
C GLY A 103 -24.70 46.26 -7.04
N VAL A 104 -25.05 46.08 -5.76
CA VAL A 104 -26.42 45.74 -5.29
C VAL A 104 -27.51 46.72 -5.75
N ASP A 105 -27.13 47.90 -6.24
CA ASP A 105 -28.05 48.96 -6.70
C ASP A 105 -28.42 48.84 -8.21
N GLU A 106 -27.76 47.97 -8.98
CA GLU A 106 -28.12 47.66 -10.38
C GLU A 106 -29.02 46.41 -10.52
N ALA A 107 -29.19 45.64 -9.44
CA ALA A 107 -30.23 44.62 -9.37
C ALA A 107 -31.56 45.32 -9.03
N GLY A 108 -32.33 45.67 -10.06
CA GLY A 108 -33.55 46.45 -9.94
C GLY A 108 -34.42 46.08 -8.73
N ALA A 109 -34.73 47.07 -7.90
CA ALA A 109 -35.74 46.98 -6.87
C ALA A 109 -37.09 46.63 -7.52
N GLY A 110 -37.57 45.41 -7.31
CA GLY A 110 -38.82 44.95 -7.89
C GLY A 110 -39.20 43.54 -7.45
N GLU A 111 -39.88 43.49 -6.31
CA GLU A 111 -40.77 42.43 -5.86
C GLU A 111 -40.20 41.06 -5.46
N THR A 112 -40.55 40.70 -4.23
CA THR A 112 -40.51 39.40 -3.57
C THR A 112 -41.10 38.27 -4.42
N LEU A 113 -40.28 37.61 -5.24
CA LEU A 113 -40.58 36.28 -5.77
C LEU A 113 -39.49 35.32 -5.29
N GLU A 114 -39.89 34.36 -4.45
CA GLU A 114 -39.05 33.25 -4.05
C GLU A 114 -38.47 32.54 -5.29
N PRO A 115 -37.19 32.15 -5.29
CA PRO A 115 -36.58 31.56 -6.47
C PRO A 115 -37.09 30.13 -6.69
N ASP A 116 -37.88 29.97 -7.75
CA ASP A 116 -38.51 28.73 -8.20
C ASP A 116 -37.55 27.84 -9.02
N TRP A 117 -36.30 27.70 -8.55
CA TRP A 117 -35.20 27.06 -9.28
C TRP A 117 -35.19 25.52 -9.18
N TRP A 118 -36.09 24.94 -8.38
CA TRP A 118 -36.18 23.50 -8.14
C TRP A 118 -37.48 22.86 -8.67
N THR A 119 -38.38 23.64 -9.27
CA THR A 119 -39.63 23.12 -9.83
C THR A 119 -39.41 22.69 -11.29
N VAL A 120 -39.57 21.40 -11.58
CA VAL A 120 -39.47 20.83 -12.93
C VAL A 120 -40.87 20.69 -13.52
N GLY A 121 -41.27 21.66 -14.33
CA GLY A 121 -42.47 21.59 -15.18
C GLY A 121 -42.12 21.15 -16.62
N PRO A 122 -43.03 20.47 -17.34
CA PRO A 122 -42.78 20.06 -18.73
C PRO A 122 -42.81 21.30 -19.62
N GLY A 123 -41.64 21.85 -19.92
CA GLY A 123 -41.50 23.03 -20.77
C GLY A 123 -40.28 23.92 -20.52
N SER A 124 -39.37 23.58 -19.60
CA SER A 124 -38.15 24.38 -19.33
C SER A 124 -37.08 24.21 -20.41
N SER A 125 -37.40 24.57 -21.66
CA SER A 125 -36.40 24.94 -22.64
C SER A 125 -36.05 26.41 -22.42
N VAL A 126 -34.89 26.66 -21.83
CA VAL A 126 -34.33 28.01 -21.70
C VAL A 126 -33.94 28.49 -23.10
N GLU A 127 -34.51 29.61 -23.54
CA GLU A 127 -34.29 30.17 -24.87
C GLU A 127 -32.79 30.50 -25.06
N GLY A 128 -32.13 29.73 -25.94
CA GLY A 128 -30.69 29.84 -26.21
C GLY A 128 -29.83 28.66 -25.71
N PHE A 129 -30.38 27.69 -24.98
CA PHE A 129 -29.65 26.47 -24.59
C PHE A 129 -29.93 25.32 -25.57
N ALA A 130 -29.12 25.20 -26.61
CA ALA A 130 -29.06 24.02 -27.48
C ALA A 130 -27.84 23.16 -27.06
N GLY A 131 -28.03 22.30 -26.06
CA GLY A 131 -26.92 21.62 -25.38
C GLY A 131 -27.21 20.16 -25.03
N GLY A 132 -27.51 19.34 -26.04
CA GLY A 132 -27.45 17.89 -25.94
C GLY A 132 -26.46 17.37 -26.98
N ILE A 133 -25.25 16.99 -26.56
CA ILE A 133 -24.35 16.22 -27.42
C ILE A 133 -24.91 14.79 -27.41
N GLU A 134 -25.93 14.53 -28.22
CA GLU A 134 -26.42 13.18 -28.43
C GLU A 134 -25.36 12.44 -29.25
N ILE A 135 -24.63 11.53 -28.62
CA ILE A 135 -23.78 10.55 -29.31
C ILE A 135 -24.57 9.24 -29.36
N PRO A 136 -25.46 9.04 -30.36
CA PRO A 136 -26.29 7.83 -30.46
C PRO A 136 -25.47 6.53 -30.59
N GLU A 137 -24.18 6.62 -30.91
CA GLU A 137 -23.27 5.47 -30.99
C GLU A 137 -22.75 4.98 -29.63
N LEU A 138 -22.92 5.74 -28.53
CA LEU A 138 -22.53 5.29 -27.19
C LEU A 138 -23.55 4.34 -26.54
N LEU A 139 -24.76 4.21 -27.09
CA LEU A 139 -25.82 3.33 -26.60
C LEU A 139 -25.79 1.91 -27.20
N LYS A 140 -24.92 1.62 -28.19
CA LYS A 140 -24.74 0.25 -28.70
C LYS A 140 -23.67 -0.48 -27.89
N GLY A 141 -24.12 -1.39 -27.03
CA GLY A 141 -23.25 -2.35 -26.37
C GLY A 141 -22.56 -3.30 -27.37
N PRO A 142 -21.37 -3.83 -27.06
CA PRO A 142 -20.66 -4.72 -27.96
C PRO A 142 -21.29 -6.12 -27.87
N GLY A 143 -22.12 -6.47 -28.85
CA GLY A 143 -22.63 -7.84 -28.96
C GLY A 143 -23.94 -7.97 -29.71
N ALA A 144 -23.90 -7.91 -31.05
CA ALA A 144 -24.89 -8.57 -31.90
C ALA A 144 -24.34 -8.79 -33.32
N GLY A 145 -24.28 -10.05 -33.72
CA GLY A 145 -24.53 -10.45 -35.11
C GLY A 145 -23.31 -10.55 -36.04
N ALA A 146 -22.86 -11.79 -36.23
CA ALA A 146 -22.00 -12.20 -37.34
C ALA A 146 -22.68 -12.00 -38.70
N GLY A 147 -21.89 -11.76 -39.75
CA GLY A 147 -22.28 -12.06 -41.13
C GLY A 147 -21.67 -11.16 -42.22
N ALA A 148 -21.00 -11.80 -43.19
CA ALA A 148 -20.61 -11.32 -44.53
C ALA A 148 -19.47 -10.29 -44.60
N GLN A 149 -18.25 -10.70 -45.01
CA GLN A 149 -17.70 -10.62 -46.39
C GLN A 149 -17.54 -9.17 -46.89
N SER A 150 -16.51 -8.72 -47.59
CA SER A 150 -15.19 -9.18 -48.02
C SER A 150 -14.66 -7.99 -48.87
N GLN A 151 -13.37 -7.65 -48.76
CA GLN A 151 -12.47 -7.03 -49.77
C GLN A 151 -11.36 -6.27 -49.04
N SER A 152 -10.22 -6.89 -48.72
CA SER A 152 -9.04 -7.09 -49.57
C SER A 152 -8.50 -5.80 -50.22
N GLN A 153 -7.46 -5.22 -49.60
CA GLN A 153 -6.27 -4.75 -50.31
C GLN A 153 -5.04 -4.95 -49.40
N SER A 154 -4.20 -5.89 -49.80
CA SER A 154 -2.79 -6.09 -49.41
C SER A 154 -1.94 -5.15 -50.29
N GLN A 155 -0.84 -4.51 -49.90
CA GLN A 155 0.50 -4.94 -49.42
C GLN A 155 1.44 -3.68 -49.62
N PRO A 156 2.77 -3.66 -49.36
CA PRO A 156 3.69 -4.55 -48.61
C PRO A 156 4.67 -3.79 -47.65
N GLN A 157 5.51 -4.58 -46.98
CA GLN A 157 6.46 -4.32 -45.87
C GLN A 157 7.61 -3.31 -46.14
N ALA A 158 8.15 -2.72 -45.05
CA ALA A 158 9.61 -2.67 -44.80
C ALA A 158 9.94 -2.47 -43.29
N PRO A 159 11.06 -3.02 -42.78
CA PRO A 159 11.40 -3.12 -41.36
C PRO A 159 12.29 -1.97 -40.89
N ALA A 160 11.86 -1.22 -39.86
CA ALA A 160 12.67 -0.17 -39.25
C ALA A 160 13.53 -0.74 -38.11
N GLU A 161 14.71 -1.19 -38.52
CA GLU A 161 16.03 -0.91 -37.96
C GLU A 161 16.14 -0.18 -36.61
N ALA A 162 17.06 -0.71 -35.79
CA ALA A 162 17.42 -0.26 -34.46
C ALA A 162 17.89 1.21 -34.43
N ALA A 163 17.33 1.97 -33.49
CA ALA A 163 17.78 3.31 -33.12
C ALA A 163 18.43 3.29 -31.72
N PRO A 164 19.39 4.20 -31.46
CA PRO A 164 20.59 3.94 -30.67
C PRO A 164 20.39 4.01 -29.14
N GLU A 165 21.32 3.35 -28.45
CA GLU A 165 21.38 3.23 -26.99
C GLU A 165 21.45 4.60 -26.29
N GLY A 166 20.35 4.96 -25.64
CA GLY A 166 20.35 5.99 -24.60
C GLY A 166 21.15 5.53 -23.37
N PRO A 167 21.63 6.47 -22.53
CA PRO A 167 22.44 6.14 -21.37
C PRO A 167 21.72 5.12 -20.48
N PRO A 168 22.45 4.15 -19.91
CA PRO A 168 21.84 3.00 -19.27
C PRO A 168 20.91 3.45 -18.16
N THR A 169 19.61 3.20 -18.36
CA THR A 169 18.62 3.40 -17.30
C THR A 169 19.07 2.63 -16.07
N LEU A 170 18.87 3.21 -14.89
CA LEU A 170 19.24 2.62 -13.59
C LEU A 170 18.71 1.18 -13.45
N MET A 171 17.57 0.90 -14.09
CA MET A 171 16.97 -0.43 -14.17
C MET A 171 17.76 -1.41 -15.07
N GLY A 172 18.36 -0.93 -16.16
CA GLY A 172 19.33 -1.67 -16.97
C GLY A 172 20.58 -2.04 -16.17
N TYR A 173 21.15 -1.07 -15.45
CA TYR A 173 22.31 -1.30 -14.57
C TYR A 173 22.01 -2.33 -13.46
N LEU A 174 20.83 -2.26 -12.83
CA LEU A 174 20.43 -3.23 -11.81
C LEU A 174 20.17 -4.63 -12.39
N ARG A 175 19.59 -4.73 -13.59
CA ARG A 175 19.42 -6.02 -14.30
C ARG A 175 20.77 -6.62 -14.67
N GLU A 176 21.71 -5.80 -15.10
CA GLU A 176 23.03 -6.25 -15.48
C GLU A 176 23.86 -6.66 -14.26
N ARG A 177 23.77 -5.93 -13.15
CA ARG A 177 24.36 -6.32 -11.86
C ARG A 177 23.79 -7.65 -11.35
N ARG A 178 22.48 -7.89 -11.52
CA ARG A 178 21.86 -9.19 -11.19
C ARG A 178 22.32 -10.30 -12.14
N ARG A 179 22.48 -10.02 -13.43
CA ARG A 179 23.02 -11.00 -14.39
C ARG A 179 24.47 -11.35 -14.08
N ARG A 180 25.30 -10.36 -13.71
CA ARG A 180 26.69 -10.58 -13.27
C ARG A 180 26.74 -11.36 -11.98
N ALA A 181 25.96 -11.03 -10.96
CA ALA A 181 25.87 -11.82 -9.74
C ALA A 181 25.39 -13.26 -9.98
N LYS A 182 24.47 -13.46 -10.95
CA LYS A 182 24.01 -14.80 -11.35
C LYS A 182 25.08 -15.55 -12.15
N ALA A 183 25.85 -14.86 -12.98
CA ALA A 183 26.95 -15.44 -13.74
C ALA A 183 28.15 -15.78 -12.84
N GLU A 184 28.48 -14.93 -11.86
CA GLU A 184 29.48 -15.18 -10.82
C GLU A 184 29.07 -16.35 -9.92
N ALA A 185 27.79 -16.45 -9.56
CA ALA A 185 27.26 -17.62 -8.84
C ALA A 185 27.27 -18.91 -9.69
N ALA A 186 27.07 -18.80 -11.00
CA ALA A 186 27.17 -19.92 -11.94
C ALA A 186 28.64 -20.33 -12.19
N ALA A 187 29.56 -19.37 -12.22
CA ALA A 187 31.00 -19.60 -12.35
C ALA A 187 31.60 -20.20 -11.05
N ALA A 188 31.13 -19.75 -9.88
CA ALA A 188 31.49 -20.33 -8.59
C ALA A 188 30.96 -21.77 -8.42
N ALA A 189 29.88 -22.13 -9.13
CA ALA A 189 29.36 -23.50 -9.18
C ALA A 189 30.11 -24.41 -10.19
N ALA A 190 31.02 -23.86 -11.00
CA ALA A 190 31.75 -24.57 -12.05
C ALA A 190 33.24 -24.83 -11.73
N ALA A 191 33.72 -24.52 -10.52
CA ALA A 191 35.10 -24.82 -10.11
C ALA A 191 35.24 -26.27 -9.57
N PRO A 192 36.30 -27.01 -9.93
CA PRO A 192 36.37 -28.45 -9.72
C PRO A 192 36.71 -28.86 -8.28
N VAL A 193 35.81 -29.65 -7.72
CA VAL A 193 35.95 -30.83 -6.85
C VAL A 193 37.33 -31.10 -6.19
N ALA A 194 37.54 -30.60 -4.96
CA ALA A 194 38.52 -31.17 -4.03
C ALA A 194 38.22 -30.94 -2.52
N ALA A 195 36.98 -30.59 -2.14
CA ALA A 195 36.58 -30.45 -0.73
C ALA A 195 35.15 -30.98 -0.46
N ALA A 196 34.82 -32.10 -1.09
CA ALA A 196 33.55 -32.79 -0.90
C ALA A 196 33.57 -33.65 0.38
N VAL A 197 33.19 -33.08 1.53
CA VAL A 197 32.46 -33.83 2.59
C VAL A 197 31.35 -33.02 3.28
N ALA A 198 31.36 -31.68 3.32
CA ALA A 198 30.41 -30.94 4.18
C ALA A 198 29.23 -30.23 3.49
N ALA A 199 29.13 -30.24 2.16
CA ALA A 199 28.12 -29.45 1.45
C ALA A 199 27.45 -30.25 0.33
N ALA A 200 26.71 -31.29 0.71
CA ALA A 200 25.67 -31.85 -0.14
C ALA A 200 24.56 -30.78 -0.28
N ALA A 201 24.74 -29.91 -1.26
CA ALA A 201 23.75 -28.99 -1.80
C ALA A 201 22.64 -29.78 -2.49
N VAL A 202 21.88 -30.52 -1.69
CA VAL A 202 20.50 -30.88 -2.06
C VAL A 202 19.82 -29.54 -2.34
N LYS A 203 19.16 -29.41 -3.49
CA LYS A 203 18.26 -28.28 -3.76
C LYS A 203 17.13 -28.34 -2.72
N ARG A 204 17.41 -27.85 -1.52
CA ARG A 204 16.50 -27.93 -0.37
C ARG A 204 15.34 -27.02 -0.72
N LYS A 205 14.16 -27.63 -0.90
CA LYS A 205 12.91 -26.89 -0.91
C LYS A 205 12.97 -25.88 0.24
N PRO A 206 12.57 -24.61 0.02
CA PRO A 206 12.75 -23.53 1.01
C PRO A 206 12.21 -23.90 2.41
N TYR A 207 11.28 -24.84 2.49
CA TYR A 207 10.65 -25.37 3.69
C TYR A 207 11.51 -26.31 4.55
N ALA A 208 12.66 -26.80 4.08
CA ALA A 208 13.54 -27.65 4.90
C ALA A 208 14.08 -26.90 6.14
N PHE A 209 14.28 -25.59 6.02
CA PHE A 209 14.71 -24.73 7.12
C PHE A 209 13.62 -24.56 8.18
N LEU A 210 12.35 -24.52 7.75
CA LEU A 210 11.18 -24.50 8.63
C LEU A 210 11.02 -25.79 9.43
N MET A 211 11.26 -26.95 8.78
CA MET A 211 11.30 -28.24 9.45
C MET A 211 12.43 -28.30 10.50
N LEU A 212 13.62 -27.81 10.13
CA LEU A 212 14.75 -27.76 11.06
C LEU A 212 14.42 -26.90 12.30
N ALA A 213 13.78 -25.75 12.11
CA ALA A 213 13.34 -24.88 13.21
C ALA A 213 12.28 -25.55 14.09
N GLY A 214 11.28 -26.21 13.48
CA GLY A 214 10.27 -26.97 14.23
C GLY A 214 10.88 -28.11 15.05
N VAL A 215 11.79 -28.89 14.45
CA VAL A 215 12.50 -29.98 15.15
C VAL A 215 13.39 -29.43 16.26
N ALA A 216 14.12 -28.34 16.02
CA ALA A 216 14.97 -27.70 17.03
C ALA A 216 14.16 -27.19 18.24
N LEU A 217 12.96 -26.64 18.00
CA LEU A 217 12.05 -26.23 19.07
C LEU A 217 11.53 -27.40 19.89
N ILE A 218 11.16 -28.52 19.25
CA ILE A 218 10.73 -29.73 19.96
C ILE A 218 11.91 -30.31 20.77
N ALA A 219 13.09 -30.40 20.16
CA ALA A 219 14.30 -30.87 20.84
C ALA A 219 14.65 -29.97 22.04
N GLY A 220 14.54 -28.64 21.90
CA GLY A 220 14.72 -27.68 22.98
C GLY A 220 13.67 -27.82 24.09
N ALA A 221 12.41 -28.06 23.72
CA ALA A 221 11.34 -28.29 24.68
C ALA A 221 11.56 -29.56 25.52
N VAL A 222 11.96 -30.67 24.89
CA VAL A 222 12.22 -31.94 25.58
C VAL A 222 13.50 -31.89 26.42
N SER A 223 14.57 -31.30 25.87
CA SER A 223 15.87 -31.19 26.58
C SER A 223 15.86 -30.17 27.71
N GLY A 224 14.94 -29.19 27.69
CA GLY A 224 14.92 -28.08 28.64
C GLY A 224 16.07 -27.07 28.44
N TYR A 225 16.80 -27.17 27.33
CA TYR A 225 17.90 -26.27 27.02
C TYR A 225 17.37 -24.98 26.39
N TRP A 226 17.33 -23.90 27.18
CA TRP A 226 16.77 -22.60 26.77
C TRP A 226 17.47 -21.99 25.56
N LEU A 227 18.76 -22.26 25.36
CA LEU A 227 19.49 -21.79 24.17
C LEU A 227 19.04 -22.51 22.89
N LEU A 228 18.65 -23.79 22.97
CA LEU A 228 18.09 -24.52 21.82
C LEU A 228 16.70 -23.96 21.46
N LEU A 229 15.91 -23.60 22.47
CA LEU A 229 14.61 -22.93 22.29
C LEU A 229 14.78 -21.58 21.58
N ALA A 230 15.69 -20.75 22.10
CA ALA A 230 16.00 -19.46 21.50
C ALA A 230 16.53 -19.61 20.06
N ALA A 231 17.44 -20.58 19.83
CA ALA A 231 17.95 -20.88 18.50
C ALA A 231 16.83 -21.34 17.55
N GLY A 232 15.89 -22.18 18.01
CA GLY A 232 14.73 -22.61 17.24
C GLY A 232 13.82 -21.46 16.81
N TRP A 233 13.54 -20.51 17.70
CA TRP A 233 12.77 -19.30 17.36
C TRP A 233 13.56 -18.35 16.46
N LEU A 234 14.85 -18.17 16.69
CA LEU A 234 15.72 -17.33 15.86
C LEU A 234 15.85 -17.89 14.44
N LEU A 235 15.92 -19.21 14.31
CA LEU A 235 15.90 -19.92 13.04
C LEU A 235 14.54 -19.75 12.33
N ALA A 236 13.43 -19.86 13.08
CA ALA A 236 12.10 -19.58 12.53
C ALA A 236 11.97 -18.11 12.05
N TYR A 237 12.53 -17.16 12.78
CA TYR A 237 12.54 -15.73 12.45
C TYR A 237 13.43 -15.40 11.24
N ALA A 238 14.61 -16.01 11.15
CA ALA A 238 15.55 -15.83 10.05
C ALA A 238 15.04 -16.47 8.74
N SER A 239 14.07 -17.40 8.83
CA SER A 239 13.50 -18.07 7.67
C SER A 239 12.89 -17.07 6.68
N ARG A 240 13.49 -16.96 5.49
CA ARG A 240 13.01 -16.06 4.43
C ARG A 240 11.68 -16.45 3.81
N VAL A 241 11.18 -17.63 4.16
CA VAL A 241 9.96 -18.23 3.61
C VAL A 241 8.68 -17.61 4.20
N LEU A 242 8.76 -17.05 5.41
CA LEU A 242 7.62 -16.40 6.06
C LEU A 242 7.58 -14.92 5.72
N GLY A 243 6.36 -14.39 5.52
CA GLY A 243 6.14 -12.95 5.41
C GLY A 243 6.50 -12.22 6.73
N PRO A 244 6.74 -10.90 6.70
CA PRO A 244 7.11 -10.13 7.90
C PRO A 244 6.07 -10.23 9.03
N ALA A 245 4.78 -10.26 8.70
CA ALA A 245 3.70 -10.42 9.67
C ALA A 245 3.67 -11.83 10.27
N GLU A 246 3.87 -12.87 9.45
CA GLU A 246 3.87 -14.27 9.89
C GLU A 246 5.02 -14.56 10.86
N ARG A 247 6.22 -14.03 10.59
CA ARG A 247 7.38 -14.19 11.51
C ARG A 247 7.10 -13.63 12.89
N LYS A 248 6.50 -12.43 12.94
CA LYS A 248 6.12 -11.79 14.20
C LYS A 248 5.06 -12.62 14.93
N TRP A 249 4.10 -13.18 14.20
CA TRP A 249 3.05 -14.02 14.79
C TRP A 249 3.61 -15.33 15.38
N VAL A 250 4.59 -15.95 14.72
CA VAL A 250 5.22 -17.19 15.22
C VAL A 250 6.06 -16.95 16.47
N VAL A 251 6.82 -15.85 16.48
CA VAL A 251 7.80 -15.56 17.54
C VAL A 251 7.14 -14.86 18.74
N PHE A 252 6.16 -13.99 18.50
CA PHE A 252 5.54 -13.20 19.55
C PHE A 252 4.05 -13.52 19.75
N GLY A 253 3.32 -13.83 18.69
CA GLY A 253 1.87 -14.11 18.77
C GLY A 253 1.58 -15.42 19.51
N LEU A 254 2.06 -16.55 18.98
CA LEU A 254 1.83 -17.88 19.56
C LEU A 254 2.33 -17.99 21.02
N PRO A 255 3.57 -17.57 21.35
CA PRO A 255 4.02 -17.57 22.74
C PRO A 255 3.22 -16.61 23.63
N GLY A 256 2.82 -15.44 23.09
CA GLY A 256 1.97 -14.48 23.79
C GLY A 256 0.61 -15.06 24.16
N VAL A 257 -0.02 -15.82 23.26
CA VAL A 257 -1.30 -16.49 23.53
C VAL A 257 -1.16 -17.56 24.62
N VAL A 258 -0.08 -18.33 24.60
CA VAL A 258 0.20 -19.33 25.65
C VAL A 258 0.40 -18.64 27.00
N PHE A 259 1.15 -17.54 27.03
CA PHE A 259 1.37 -16.77 28.25
C PHE A 259 0.08 -16.12 28.77
N ALA A 260 -0.74 -15.55 27.88
CA ALA A 260 -2.04 -14.99 28.22
C ALA A 260 -2.97 -16.07 28.80
N GLY A 261 -2.96 -17.29 28.24
CA GLY A 261 -3.69 -18.43 28.79
C GLY A 261 -3.27 -18.78 30.22
N ALA A 262 -1.96 -18.75 30.52
CA ALA A 262 -1.47 -18.97 31.87
C ALA A 262 -1.83 -17.83 32.84
N VAL A 263 -1.83 -16.58 32.38
CA VAL A 263 -2.30 -15.44 33.19
C VAL A 263 -3.79 -15.58 33.53
N VAL A 264 -4.62 -15.93 32.54
CA VAL A 264 -6.06 -16.16 32.75
C VAL A 264 -6.29 -17.35 33.70
N TRP A 265 -5.52 -18.44 33.53
CA TRP A 265 -5.59 -19.59 34.42
C TRP A 265 -5.20 -19.23 35.86
N LEU A 266 -4.11 -18.48 36.03
CA LEU A 266 -3.63 -18.06 37.34
C LEU A 266 -4.62 -17.12 38.03
N TRP A 267 -5.19 -16.19 37.27
CA TRP A 267 -6.28 -15.34 37.74
C TRP A 267 -7.51 -16.16 38.15
N GLY A 268 -7.87 -17.19 37.36
CA GLY A 268 -8.93 -18.13 37.71
C GLY A 268 -8.67 -18.82 39.05
N ARG A 269 -7.42 -19.21 39.31
CA ARG A 269 -7.02 -19.88 40.55
C ARG A 269 -6.95 -18.95 41.76
N LEU A 270 -6.51 -17.71 41.56
CA LEU A 270 -6.46 -16.66 42.60
C LEU A 270 -7.85 -16.25 43.07
N ASN A 271 -8.82 -16.17 42.15
CA ASN A 271 -10.20 -15.82 42.47
C ASN A 271 -11.06 -17.02 42.90
N GLY A 272 -10.45 -18.18 43.16
CA GLY A 272 -11.17 -19.40 43.59
C GLY A 272 -12.15 -19.95 42.54
N ARG A 273 -12.01 -19.54 41.26
CA ARG A 273 -12.90 -20.00 40.19
C ARG A 273 -12.55 -21.43 39.79
N TRP A 274 -11.25 -21.77 39.73
CA TRP A 274 -10.75 -23.09 39.33
C TRP A 274 -9.67 -23.62 40.28
N GLY A 275 -9.82 -24.86 40.75
CA GLY A 275 -8.83 -25.57 41.56
C GLY A 275 -8.68 -25.04 43.00
N ALA A 276 -7.72 -25.60 43.74
CA ALA A 276 -7.40 -25.12 45.08
C ALA A 276 -6.75 -23.72 45.03
N PRO A 277 -7.17 -22.75 45.86
CA PRO A 277 -6.63 -21.40 45.84
C PRO A 277 -5.14 -21.40 46.21
N LEU A 278 -4.36 -20.58 45.50
CA LEU A 278 -2.95 -20.34 45.80
C LEU A 278 -2.86 -19.33 46.94
N ALA A 279 -2.16 -19.69 48.03
CA ALA A 279 -1.69 -18.69 48.98
C ALA A 279 -0.63 -17.79 48.31
N ASP A 280 -0.58 -16.51 48.69
CA ASP A 280 0.34 -15.54 48.10
C ASP A 280 1.82 -15.96 48.25
N GLU A 281 2.14 -16.65 49.33
CA GLU A 281 3.48 -17.21 49.61
C GLU A 281 3.88 -18.30 48.60
N ALA A 282 2.91 -19.04 48.06
CA ALA A 282 3.11 -20.12 47.09
C ALA A 282 3.15 -19.62 45.63
N LEU A 283 2.76 -18.37 45.37
CA LEU A 283 2.72 -17.82 44.01
C LEU A 283 4.10 -17.80 43.36
N SER A 284 5.12 -17.34 44.07
CA SER A 284 6.48 -17.21 43.53
C SER A 284 7.08 -18.56 43.15
N GLY A 285 6.95 -19.57 44.01
CA GLY A 285 7.41 -20.94 43.74
C GLY A 285 6.61 -21.61 42.62
N THR A 286 5.30 -21.36 42.56
CA THR A 286 4.45 -21.85 41.47
C THR A 286 4.85 -21.23 40.14
N PHE A 287 5.18 -19.93 40.11
CA PHE A 287 5.61 -19.23 38.92
C PHE A 287 6.95 -19.75 38.39
N GLN A 288 7.93 -19.94 39.27
CA GLN A 288 9.24 -20.50 38.91
C GLN A 288 9.09 -21.92 38.34
N ASN A 289 8.18 -22.73 38.90
CA ASN A 289 7.88 -24.06 38.40
C ASN A 289 7.11 -24.04 37.07
N LEU A 290 6.22 -23.07 36.85
CA LEU A 290 5.42 -22.94 35.62
C LEU A 290 6.22 -22.41 34.44
N LEU A 291 7.19 -21.51 34.68
CA LEU A 291 7.96 -20.83 33.63
C LEU A 291 8.60 -21.78 32.59
N PRO A 292 9.28 -22.88 32.97
CA PRO A 292 9.83 -23.81 31.98
C PRO A 292 8.73 -24.57 31.21
N TRP A 293 7.61 -24.91 31.85
CA TRP A 293 6.48 -25.55 31.17
C TRP A 293 5.79 -24.62 30.17
N LEU A 294 5.69 -23.33 30.52
CA LEU A 294 5.19 -22.29 29.62
C LEU A 294 6.06 -22.14 28.38
N ALA A 295 7.38 -22.07 28.56
CA ALA A 295 8.32 -22.00 27.44
C ALA A 295 8.23 -23.24 26.55
N ARG A 296 8.08 -24.44 27.13
CA ARG A 296 7.89 -25.70 26.39
C ARG A 296 6.58 -25.70 25.61
N ALA A 297 5.46 -25.33 26.24
CA ALA A 297 4.16 -25.27 25.59
C ALA A 297 4.14 -24.25 24.44
N ALA A 298 4.77 -23.09 24.64
CA ALA A 298 4.94 -22.09 23.60
C ALA A 298 5.77 -22.65 22.42
N ALA A 299 6.89 -23.32 22.71
CA ALA A 299 7.73 -23.92 21.68
C ALA A 299 7.04 -25.03 20.89
N VAL A 300 6.30 -25.92 21.55
CA VAL A 300 5.52 -26.97 20.89
C VAL A 300 4.43 -26.37 20.01
N SER A 301 3.73 -25.35 20.49
CA SER A 301 2.71 -24.64 19.72
C SER A 301 3.31 -23.94 18.48
N SER A 302 4.44 -23.25 18.63
CA SER A 302 5.18 -22.66 17.52
C SER A 302 5.65 -23.73 16.53
N ALA A 303 6.18 -24.86 16.99
CA ALA A 303 6.61 -25.96 16.14
C ALA A 303 5.43 -26.57 15.36
N ALA A 304 4.30 -26.84 16.01
CA ALA A 304 3.09 -27.35 15.37
C ALA A 304 2.59 -26.41 14.27
N TYR A 305 2.61 -25.10 14.52
CA TYR A 305 2.28 -24.10 13.50
C TYR A 305 3.24 -24.16 12.31
N LEU A 306 4.55 -24.25 12.55
CA LEU A 306 5.55 -24.35 11.46
C LEU A 306 5.36 -25.64 10.64
N PHE A 307 5.07 -26.76 11.29
CA PHE A 307 4.76 -28.02 10.61
C PHE A 307 3.50 -27.92 9.74
N TRP A 308 2.41 -27.41 10.30
CA TRP A 308 1.18 -27.19 9.56
C TRP A 308 1.39 -26.22 8.38
N ARG A 309 2.15 -25.14 8.60
CA ARG A 309 2.43 -24.14 7.57
C ARG A 309 3.23 -24.72 6.41
N SER A 310 4.19 -25.58 6.71
CA SER A 310 5.02 -26.26 5.69
C SER A 310 4.23 -27.23 4.80
N ARG A 311 3.11 -27.79 5.31
CA ARG A 311 2.25 -28.72 4.57
C ARG A 311 1.21 -28.02 3.69
N ARG A 312 0.88 -26.77 3.99
CA ARG A 312 -0.15 -25.99 3.28
C ARG A 312 0.37 -25.17 2.08
N ARG A 313 1.59 -25.40 1.61
CA ARG A 313 2.16 -24.76 0.41
C ARG A 313 2.96 -25.77 -0.41
#